data_AF-A0A1I1I1I9-F1
#
_entry.id   AF-A0A1I1I1I9-F1
#
_cell.length_a   1.000
_cell.length_b   1.000
_cell.length_c   1.000
_cell.angle_alpha   90.00
_cell.angle_beta   90.00
_cell.angle_gamma   90.00
#
_symmetry.space_group_name_H-M   'P 1'
#
loop_
_entity.id
_entity.type
_entity.pdbx_description
1 polymer ?
#
loop_
_entity_poly.entity_id
_entity_poly.type
_entity_poly.pdbx_seq_one_letter_code
_entity_poly.pdbx_strand_id
1 'polypeptide(L)' 'MIEQLIKEMIAYYEGDPKRIQHFIKVHNFSKTIGVLENLDKDTLYILETAAVIHDI' A
#
# COMPACT_ATOMS: atom_id res chain seq x y z
N MET A 1 5.12 -4.86 9.23
CA MET A 1 5.51 -3.42 9.20
C MET A 1 4.60 -2.65 8.26
N ILE A 2 4.37 -3.14 7.04
CA ILE A 2 3.33 -2.63 6.13
C ILE A 2 1.94 -2.66 6.75
N GLU A 3 1.58 -3.67 7.56
CA GLU A 3 0.25 -3.73 8.19
C GLU A 3 0.01 -2.55 9.15
N GLN A 4 1.05 -2.13 9.89
CA GLN A 4 0.95 -0.97 10.77
C GLN A 4 0.73 0.30 9.95
N LEU A 5 1.48 0.48 8.86
CA LEU A 5 1.30 1.62 7.96
C LEU A 5 -0.10 1.66 7.33
N ILE A 6 -0.61 0.50 6.88
CA ILE A 6 -2.00 0.39 6.39
C ILE A 6 -2.99 0.79 7.47
N LYS A 7 -2.81 0.33 8.71
CA LYS A 7 -3.67 0.71 9.84
C LYS A 7 -3.67 2.22 10.07
N GLU A 8 -2.50 2.86 10.07
CA GLU A 8 -2.39 4.32 10.23
C GLU A 8 -3.05 5.05 9.05
N MET A 9 -2.90 4.57 7.82
CA MET A 9 -3.55 5.17 6.64
C MET A 9 -5.07 4.99 6.63
N ILE A 10 -5.60 3.88 7.17
CA ILE A 10 -7.04 3.71 7.41
C ILE A 10 -7.54 4.77 8.39
N ALA A 11 -6.80 4.99 9.49
CA ALA A 11 -7.15 6.01 10.48
C ALA A 11 -7.06 7.44 9.90
N TYR A 12 -6.04 7.72 9.08
CA TYR A 12 -5.91 9.01 8.39
C TYR A 12 -7.10 9.32 7.48
N TYR A 13 -7.63 8.31 6.79
CA TYR A 13 -8.80 8.42 5.92
C TYR A 13 -10.13 8.04 6.60
N GLU A 14 -10.21 8.14 7.93
CA GLU A 14 -11.45 7.88 8.65
C GLU A 14 -12.62 8.70 8.10
N GLY A 15 -13.74 8.03 7.81
CA GLY A 15 -14.91 8.66 7.18
C GLY A 15 -14.87 8.74 5.64
N ASP A 16 -13.76 8.38 4.99
CA ASP A 16 -13.64 8.30 3.53
C ASP A 16 -13.37 6.85 3.05
N PRO A 17 -14.42 6.00 2.97
CA PRO A 17 -14.26 4.62 2.53
C PRO A 17 -13.76 4.51 1.08
N LYS A 18 -13.97 5.54 0.24
CA LYS A 18 -13.51 5.53 -1.15
C LYS A 18 -11.99 5.63 -1.21
N ARG A 19 -11.39 6.54 -0.44
CA ARG A 19 -9.92 6.64 -0.33
C ARG A 19 -9.31 5.42 0.33
N ILE A 20 -9.94 4.89 1.38
CA ILE A 20 -9.49 3.65 2.03
C ILE A 20 -9.44 2.48 1.02
N GLN A 21 -10.53 2.27 0.28
CA GLN A 21 -10.57 1.21 -0.74
C GLN A 21 -9.59 1.45 -1.89
N HIS A 22 -9.39 2.71 -2.28
CA HIS A 22 -8.47 3.07 -3.35
C HIS A 22 -7.03 2.67 -3.01
N PHE A 23 -6.48 3.14 -1.89
CA PHE A 23 -5.08 2.83 -1.57
C PHE A 23 -4.87 1.34 -1.27
N ILE A 24 -5.85 0.65 -0.65
CA ILE A 24 -5.76 -0.81 -0.42
C ILE A 24 -5.68 -1.55 -1.75
N LYS A 25 -6.45 -1.14 -2.75
CA LYS A 25 -6.42 -1.73 -4.09
C LYS A 25 -5.08 -1.51 -4.77
N VAL A 26 -4.56 -0.27 -4.73
CA VAL A 26 -3.25 0.06 -5.30
C VAL A 26 -2.15 -0.76 -4.62
N HIS A 27 -2.10 -0.80 -3.28
CA HIS A 27 -1.15 -1.62 -2.54
C HIS A 27 -1.19 -3.09 -2.97
N ASN A 28 -2.38 -3.70 -3.04
CA ASN A 28 -2.51 -5.10 -3.42
C ASN A 28 -2.02 -5.37 -4.84
N PHE A 29 -2.37 -4.51 -5.80
CA PHE A 29 -1.88 -4.65 -7.18
C PHE A 29 -0.37 -4.45 -7.28
N SER A 30 0.18 -3.42 -6.64
CA SER A 30 1.62 -3.15 -6.60
C SER A 30 2.39 -4.33 -6.01
N LYS A 31 1.92 -4.90 -4.89
CA LYS A 31 2.50 -6.10 -4.30
C LYS A 31 2.48 -7.28 -5.26
N THR A 32 1.33 -7.58 -5.86
CA THR A 32 1.20 -8.70 -6.80
C THR A 32 2.15 -8.55 -7.99
N ILE A 33 2.22 -7.35 -8.58
CA ILE A 33 3.11 -7.06 -9.70
C ILE A 33 4.57 -7.22 -9.27
N GLY A 34 4.97 -6.61 -8.15
CA GLY A 34 6.35 -6.69 -7.67
C GLY A 34 6.83 -8.11 -7.35
N VAL A 35 5.94 -8.96 -6.81
CA VAL A 35 6.24 -10.38 -6.62
C VAL A 35 6.42 -11.11 -7.95
N LEU A 36 5.55 -10.86 -8.93
CA LEU A 36 5.63 -11.48 -10.27
C LEU A 36 6.86 -11.03 -11.06
N GLU A 37 7.32 -9.80 -10.84
CA GLU A 37 8.54 -9.25 -11.43
C GLU A 37 9.82 -9.70 -10.72
N ASN A 38 9.71 -10.52 -9.66
CA ASN A 38 10.82 -11.00 -8.84
C ASN A 38 11.65 -9.86 -8.23
N LEU A 39 10.99 -8.79 -7.77
CA LEU A 39 11.67 -7.73 -7.02
C LEU A 39 12.33 -8.30 -5.76
N ASP A 40 13.51 -7.80 -5.43
CA ASP A 40 14.14 -8.10 -4.15
C ASP A 40 13.32 -7.54 -2.98
N LYS A 41 13.62 -8.00 -1.77
CA LYS A 41 12.85 -7.67 -0.58
C LYS A 41 12.84 -6.17 -0.27
N ASP A 42 13.94 -5.48 -0.51
CA ASP A 42 14.07 -4.07 -0.17
C ASP A 42 13.28 -3.23 -1.19
N THR A 43 13.40 -3.57 -2.48
CA THR A 43 12.61 -2.91 -3.53
C THR A 43 11.11 -3.17 -3.37
N LEU A 44 10.71 -4.41 -3.06
CA LEU A 44 9.30 -4.74 -2.80
C LEU A 44 8.76 -3.97 -1.59
N TYR A 45 9.55 -3.86 -0.52
CA TYR A 45 9.17 -3.09 0.65
C TYR A 45 8.97 -1.60 0.35
N ILE A 46 9.87 -1.00 -0.45
CA ILE A 46 9.73 0.41 -0.90
C ILE A 46 8.47 0.58 -1.76
N LEU A 47 8.25 -0.33 -2.71
CA LEU A 47 7.06 -0.31 -3.57
C LEU A 47 5.77 -0.40 -2.76
N GLU A 48 5.68 -1.37 -1.85
CA GLU A 48 4.51 -1.54 -0.98
C GLU A 48 4.28 -0.32 -0.09
N THR A 49 5.35 0.26 0.47
CA THR A 49 5.28 1.46 1.32
C THR A 49 4.78 2.66 0.52
N ALA A 50 5.37 2.93 -0.65
CA ALA A 50 4.97 4.02 -1.52
C ALA A 50 3.51 3.87 -1.98
N ALA A 51 3.09 2.66 -2.36
CA ALA A 51 1.72 2.38 -2.79
C ALA A 51 0.68 2.68 -1.69
N VAL A 52 1.02 2.46 -0.42
CA VAL A 52 0.12 2.77 0.70
C VAL A 52 -0.08 4.28 0.91
N ILE A 53 0.95 5.10 0.64
CA ILE A 53 0.93 6.56 0.92
C ILE A 53 0.87 7.47 -0.32
N HIS A 54 0.79 6.90 -1.53
CA HIS A 54 0.99 7.63 -2.79
C HIS A 54 0.06 8.84 -3.01
N ASP A 55 -1.14 8.80 -2.42
CA ASP A 55 -2.21 9.78 -2.62
C ASP A 55 -2.47 10.65 -1.37
N ILE A 56 -1.46 10.85 -0.51
CA ILE A 56 -1.51 11.78 0.64
C ILE A 56 -1.68 13.23 0.20
#